data_AF-A0A8H4Q2L6-F1
#
_entry.id   AF-A0A8H4Q2L6-F1
#
_cell.length_a   1.000
_cell.length_b   1.000
_cell.length_c   1.000
_cell.angle_alpha   90.00
_cell.angle_beta   90.00
_cell.angle_gamma   90.00
#
_symmetry.space_group_name_H-M   'P 1'
#
loop_
_entity.id
_entity.type
_entity.pdbx_description
1 polymer ?
#
loop_
_entity_poly.entity_id
_entity_poly.type
_entity_poly.pdbx_seq_one_letter_code
_entity_poly.pdbx_strand_id
1 'polypeptide(L)'
;MATQKISSDLLLQLARNRRTVYQLNKTLSIPTSRIRNLVQETTLHTPSSFNSQTTRAVLLLGKAHDRLWALTSDTLRAVVPADRWPASEQRLAGFAAAAGTVLFFVDEAAVAKMQEKLPTYADRFPGWAEQSAGMQQWALWTALEADGLGANLQHYNPLIDERVGAEWGLSGEWRLNAQLVFGGEG
;
A
#
# COMPACT_ATOMS: atom_id res chain seq x y z
N MET A 1 17.47 26.27 19.99
CA MET A 1 16.04 26.01 19.71
C MET A 1 15.57 24.95 20.70
N ALA A 2 14.50 25.20 21.45
CA ALA A 2 13.95 24.20 22.36
C ALA A 2 13.41 23.03 21.54
N THR A 3 13.92 21.83 21.78
CA THR A 3 13.38 20.59 21.22
C THR A 3 11.94 20.46 21.68
N GLN A 4 10.99 20.53 20.73
CA GLN A 4 9.58 20.28 21.04
C GLN A 4 9.48 18.87 21.60
N LYS A 5 9.04 18.75 22.86
CA LYS A 5 8.87 17.46 23.52
C LYS A 5 7.73 16.71 22.84
N ILE A 6 8.07 15.67 22.08
CA ILE A 6 7.07 14.78 21.48
C ILE A 6 6.34 14.04 22.61
N SER A 7 5.01 14.05 22.59
CA SER A 7 4.16 13.25 23.49
C SER A 7 3.40 12.16 22.73
N SER A 8 2.92 11.14 23.44
CA SER A 8 2.04 10.11 22.89
C SER A 8 0.75 10.68 22.30
N ASP A 9 0.33 11.89 22.69
CA ASP A 9 -0.90 12.50 22.19
C ASP A 9 -0.82 12.79 20.70
N LEU A 10 0.38 13.12 20.18
CA LEU A 10 0.59 13.31 18.75
C LEU A 10 0.25 12.03 17.98
N LEU A 11 0.72 10.87 18.44
CA LEU A 11 0.40 9.58 17.83
C LEU A 11 -1.11 9.31 17.85
N LEU A 12 -1.75 9.53 19.00
CA LEU A 12 -3.19 9.31 19.16
C LEU A 12 -4.01 10.26 18.28
N GLN A 13 -3.59 11.52 18.13
CA GLN A 13 -4.24 12.49 17.26
C GLN A 13 -4.14 12.07 15.79
N LEU A 14 -2.94 11.68 15.34
CA LEU A 14 -2.71 11.17 13.98
C LEU A 14 -3.55 9.92 13.69
N ALA A 15 -3.61 8.98 14.63
CA ALA A 15 -4.40 7.76 14.50
C ALA A 15 -5.92 8.03 14.38
N ARG A 16 -6.42 9.05 15.08
CA ARG A 16 -7.82 9.50 15.02
C ARG A 16 -8.14 10.27 13.74
N ASN A 17 -7.18 11.08 13.27
CA ASN A 17 -7.33 11.87 12.05
C ASN A 17 -7.48 10.95 10.83
N ARG A 18 -6.69 9.87 10.77
CA ARG A 18 -6.69 8.92 9.65
C ARG A 18 -8.05 8.23 9.47
N ARG A 19 -8.67 8.36 8.29
CA ARG A 19 -9.96 7.77 7.90
C ARG A 19 -9.93 7.17 6.49
N THR A 20 -10.92 6.32 6.21
CA THR A 20 -11.15 5.84 4.84
C THR A 20 -11.86 6.92 4.04
N VAL A 21 -11.19 7.39 2.99
CA VAL A 21 -11.71 8.37 2.03
C VAL A 21 -11.83 7.72 0.65
N TYR A 22 -13.06 7.58 0.16
CA TYR A 22 -13.34 7.02 -1.17
C TYR A 22 -13.43 8.10 -2.26
N GLN A 23 -13.91 9.29 -1.92
CA GLN A 23 -13.99 10.41 -2.86
C GLN A 23 -12.62 11.06 -2.96
N LEU A 24 -11.83 10.57 -3.90
CA LEU A 24 -10.47 11.06 -4.18
C LEU A 24 -10.40 11.69 -5.57
N ASN A 25 -9.50 12.64 -5.72
CA ASN A 25 -9.19 13.30 -6.98
C ASN A 25 -7.67 13.38 -7.20
N LYS A 26 -7.27 13.89 -8.37
CA LYS A 26 -5.86 13.98 -8.79
C LYS A 26 -5.10 15.18 -8.20
N THR A 27 -5.76 16.06 -7.46
CA THR A 27 -5.15 17.26 -6.88
C THR A 27 -4.36 16.87 -5.63
N LEU A 28 -3.07 17.16 -5.60
CA LEU A 28 -2.22 16.86 -4.44
C LEU A 28 -1.94 18.15 -3.65
N SER A 29 -2.12 18.10 -2.33
CA SER A 29 -1.74 19.18 -1.39
C SER A 29 -0.23 19.28 -1.18
N ILE A 30 0.51 18.21 -1.53
CA ILE A 30 1.96 18.09 -1.38
C ILE A 30 2.61 17.60 -2.68
N PRO A 31 3.89 17.94 -2.94
CA PRO A 31 4.58 17.47 -4.13
C PRO A 31 4.81 15.95 -4.10
N THR A 32 4.89 15.33 -5.27
CA THR A 32 5.16 13.88 -5.39
C THR A 32 6.51 13.45 -4.79
N SER A 33 7.48 14.36 -4.69
CA SER A 33 8.74 14.14 -3.98
C SER A 33 8.53 13.91 -2.49
N ARG A 34 7.58 14.61 -1.86
CA ARG A 34 7.21 14.39 -0.46
C ARG A 34 6.57 13.02 -0.27
N ILE A 35 5.66 12.63 -1.16
CA ILE A 35 5.02 11.30 -1.14
C ILE A 35 6.06 10.18 -1.27
N ARG A 36 7.02 10.33 -2.19
CA ARG A 36 8.15 9.39 -2.32
C ARG A 36 8.94 9.28 -1.02
N ASN A 37 9.25 10.42 -0.39
CA ASN A 37 9.94 10.42 0.90
C ASN A 37 9.10 9.72 1.98
N LEU A 38 7.79 9.97 2.09
CA LEU A 38 6.92 9.26 3.04
C LEU A 38 6.95 7.74 2.84
N VAL A 39 6.90 7.25 1.59
CA VAL A 39 7.03 5.82 1.30
C VAL A 39 8.38 5.29 1.78
N GLN A 40 9.47 6.00 1.53
CA GLN A 40 10.82 5.60 1.95
C GLN A 40 10.95 5.58 3.48
N GLU A 41 10.56 6.66 4.16
CA GLU A 41 10.65 6.79 5.62
C GLU A 41 9.80 5.72 6.33
N THR A 42 8.57 5.49 5.88
CA THR A 42 7.70 4.48 6.48
C THR A 42 8.17 3.05 6.18
N THR A 43 8.79 2.81 5.03
CA THR A 43 9.44 1.52 4.75
C THR A 43 10.65 1.31 5.68
N LEU A 44 11.50 2.32 5.84
CA LEU A 44 12.74 2.25 6.59
C LEU A 44 12.51 2.12 8.11
N HIS A 45 11.51 2.84 8.63
CA HIS A 45 11.30 2.96 10.08
C HIS A 45 10.19 2.08 10.64
N THR A 46 9.49 1.32 9.80
CA THR A 46 8.59 0.27 10.28
C THR A 46 9.41 -0.92 10.79
N PRO A 47 9.24 -1.35 12.05
CA PRO A 47 9.96 -2.50 12.56
C PRO A 47 9.50 -3.79 11.88
N SER A 48 10.40 -4.75 11.78
CA SER A 48 10.09 -6.10 11.31
C SER A 48 10.67 -7.14 12.26
N SER A 49 10.04 -8.31 12.33
CA SER A 49 10.52 -9.40 13.19
C SER A 49 11.97 -9.75 12.86
N PHE A 50 12.84 -9.78 13.87
CA PHE A 50 14.30 -9.96 13.74
C PHE A 50 14.99 -8.99 12.77
N ASN A 51 14.41 -7.82 12.51
CA ASN A 51 14.86 -6.88 11.49
C ASN A 51 15.00 -7.52 10.08
N SER A 52 14.12 -8.48 9.78
CA SER A 52 14.11 -9.25 8.53
C SER A 52 13.81 -8.41 7.29
N GLN A 53 13.17 -7.24 7.46
CA GLN A 53 12.87 -6.27 6.40
C GLN A 53 12.23 -6.94 5.18
N THR A 54 11.17 -7.70 5.41
CA THR A 54 10.44 -8.46 4.37
C THR A 54 9.49 -7.60 3.55
N THR A 55 9.21 -6.36 3.95
CA THR A 55 8.25 -5.51 3.25
C THR A 55 8.87 -4.83 2.03
N ARG A 56 8.09 -4.67 0.98
CA ARG A 56 8.45 -3.89 -0.23
C ARG A 56 7.28 -2.99 -0.60
N ALA A 57 7.59 -1.86 -1.23
CA ALA A 57 6.58 -0.92 -1.69
C ALA A 57 6.89 -0.42 -3.11
N VAL A 58 5.85 -0.29 -3.94
CA VAL A 58 5.92 0.32 -5.27
C VAL A 58 4.96 1.49 -5.33
N LEU A 59 5.49 2.69 -5.61
CA LEU A 59 4.71 3.91 -5.77
C LEU A 59 4.38 4.13 -7.23
N LEU A 60 3.09 4.11 -7.56
CA LEU A 60 2.55 4.37 -8.89
C LEU A 60 1.86 5.73 -8.93
N LEU A 61 2.27 6.57 -9.89
CA LEU A 61 1.80 7.94 -10.09
C LEU A 61 1.39 8.14 -11.55
N GLY A 62 0.47 9.08 -11.82
CA GLY A 62 0.09 9.49 -13.17
C GLY A 62 -0.30 8.29 -14.04
N LYS A 63 0.35 8.15 -15.21
CA LYS A 63 0.05 7.06 -16.15
C LYS A 63 0.24 5.66 -15.57
N ALA A 64 1.17 5.47 -14.63
CA ALA A 64 1.38 4.16 -14.00
C ALA A 64 0.22 3.80 -13.06
N HIS A 65 -0.35 4.80 -12.37
CA HIS A 65 -1.57 4.63 -11.59
C HIS A 65 -2.77 4.33 -12.48
N ASP A 66 -2.96 5.08 -13.56
CA ASP A 66 -4.05 4.85 -14.52
C ASP A 66 -3.94 3.43 -15.12
N ARG A 67 -2.71 3.00 -15.43
CA ARG A 67 -2.42 1.67 -15.97
C ARG A 67 -2.78 0.56 -14.98
N LEU A 68 -2.48 0.73 -13.68
CA LEU A 68 -2.88 -0.23 -12.64
C LEU A 68 -4.39 -0.47 -12.67
N TRP A 69 -5.19 0.60 -12.66
CA TRP A 69 -6.65 0.45 -12.55
C TRP A 69 -7.29 -0.03 -13.85
N ALA A 70 -6.72 0.31 -15.01
CA ALA A 70 -7.11 -0.28 -16.28
C ALA A 70 -6.85 -1.80 -16.29
N LEU A 71 -5.64 -2.21 -15.88
CA LEU A 71 -5.26 -3.62 -15.79
C LEU A 71 -6.15 -4.39 -14.80
N THR A 72 -6.42 -3.82 -13.62
CA THR A 72 -7.35 -4.40 -12.63
C THR A 72 -8.76 -4.55 -13.18
N SER A 73 -9.26 -3.56 -13.92
CA SER A 73 -10.56 -3.62 -14.59
C SER A 73 -10.63 -4.76 -15.59
N ASP A 74 -9.63 -4.88 -16.47
CA ASP A 74 -9.55 -5.98 -17.45
C ASP A 74 -9.54 -7.35 -16.77
N THR A 75 -8.78 -7.50 -15.68
CA THR A 75 -8.72 -8.75 -14.91
C THR A 75 -10.08 -9.09 -14.32
N LEU A 76 -10.77 -8.11 -13.72
CA LEU A 76 -12.05 -8.35 -13.07
C LEU A 76 -13.19 -8.61 -14.05
N ARG A 77 -13.17 -7.99 -15.23
CA ARG A 77 -14.16 -8.28 -16.29
C ARG A 77 -14.21 -9.76 -16.68
N ALA A 78 -13.08 -10.48 -16.57
CA ALA A 78 -13.01 -11.90 -16.90
C ALA A 78 -13.70 -12.79 -15.86
N VAL A 79 -13.92 -12.31 -14.63
CA VAL A 79 -14.43 -13.13 -13.51
C VAL A 79 -15.73 -12.60 -12.91
N VAL A 80 -16.04 -11.32 -13.10
CA VAL A 80 -17.27 -10.70 -12.58
C VAL A 80 -18.41 -10.94 -13.59
N PRO A 81 -19.56 -11.51 -13.16
CA PRO A 81 -20.74 -11.64 -14.01
C PRO A 81 -21.19 -10.30 -14.60
N ALA A 82 -21.64 -10.32 -15.87
CA ALA A 82 -21.96 -9.10 -16.62
C ALA A 82 -23.05 -8.23 -15.96
N ASP A 83 -24.02 -8.85 -15.28
CA ASP A 83 -25.08 -8.19 -14.52
C ASP A 83 -24.57 -7.45 -13.27
N ARG A 84 -23.41 -7.87 -12.73
CA ARG A 84 -22.75 -7.27 -11.57
C ARG A 84 -21.63 -6.30 -11.93
N TRP A 85 -21.22 -6.27 -13.20
CA TRP A 85 -20.13 -5.42 -13.68
C TRP A 85 -20.30 -3.93 -13.40
N PRO A 86 -21.49 -3.30 -13.57
CA PRO A 86 -21.63 -1.85 -13.42
C PRO A 86 -21.16 -1.30 -12.06
N ALA A 87 -21.41 -2.05 -10.97
CA ALA A 87 -20.96 -1.66 -9.63
C ALA A 87 -19.44 -1.74 -9.46
N SER A 88 -18.81 -2.78 -10.03
CA SER A 88 -17.35 -2.94 -10.03
C SER A 88 -16.68 -1.83 -10.85
N GLU A 89 -17.23 -1.54 -12.04
CA GLU A 89 -16.73 -0.49 -12.92
C GLU A 89 -16.76 0.88 -12.25
N GLN A 90 -17.88 1.24 -11.62
CA GLN A 90 -17.99 2.51 -10.89
C GLN A 90 -16.96 2.61 -9.77
N ARG A 91 -16.72 1.51 -9.04
CA ARG A 91 -15.76 1.50 -7.94
C ARG A 91 -14.32 1.67 -8.42
N LEU A 92 -13.95 0.95 -9.49
CA LEU A 92 -12.62 1.05 -10.12
C LEU A 92 -12.38 2.43 -10.74
N ALA A 93 -13.42 3.03 -11.34
CA ALA A 93 -13.36 4.40 -11.84
C ALA A 93 -13.07 5.39 -10.71
N GLY A 94 -13.65 5.19 -9.53
CA GLY A 94 -13.33 5.99 -8.34
C GLY A 94 -11.87 5.86 -7.90
N PHE A 95 -11.28 4.66 -7.98
CA PHE A 95 -9.86 4.47 -7.66
C PHE A 95 -8.94 5.10 -8.72
N ALA A 96 -9.28 4.99 -10.00
CA ALA A 96 -8.53 5.59 -11.11
C ALA A 96 -8.62 7.13 -11.14
N ALA A 97 -9.63 7.71 -10.50
CA ALA A 97 -9.78 9.15 -10.36
C ALA A 97 -8.82 9.76 -9.32
N ALA A 98 -8.20 8.92 -8.47
CA ALA A 98 -7.23 9.35 -7.48
C ALA A 98 -5.88 9.75 -8.12
N ALA A 99 -4.98 10.30 -7.30
CA ALA A 99 -3.69 10.80 -7.77
C ALA A 99 -2.63 9.70 -7.95
N GLY A 100 -2.72 8.64 -7.12
CA GLY A 100 -1.73 7.57 -7.14
C GLY A 100 -2.13 6.36 -6.31
N THR A 101 -1.28 5.34 -6.36
CA THR A 101 -1.44 4.11 -5.57
C THR A 101 -0.09 3.61 -5.09
N VAL A 102 -0.02 3.18 -3.84
CA VAL A 102 1.12 2.45 -3.28
C VAL A 102 0.75 0.98 -3.17
N LEU A 103 1.50 0.13 -3.85
CA LEU A 103 1.38 -1.32 -3.76
C LEU A 103 2.34 -1.82 -2.67
N PHE A 104 1.82 -2.62 -1.73
CA PHE A 104 2.63 -3.25 -0.67
C PHE A 104 2.83 -4.72 -0.96
N PHE A 105 4.05 -5.21 -0.76
CA PHE A 105 4.39 -6.62 -0.97
C PHE A 105 5.12 -7.19 0.24
N VAL A 106 5.06 -8.51 0.35
CA VAL A 106 5.95 -9.32 1.19
C VAL A 106 6.95 -10.03 0.27
N ASP A 107 8.23 -9.89 0.57
CA ASP A 107 9.32 -10.60 -0.09
C ASP A 107 9.46 -12.02 0.51
N GLU A 108 8.89 -13.00 -0.20
CA GLU A 108 8.84 -14.40 0.21
C GLU A 108 10.24 -15.03 0.29
N ALA A 109 11.19 -14.60 -0.53
CA ALA A 109 12.58 -15.04 -0.43
C ALA A 109 13.23 -14.58 0.89
N ALA A 110 12.92 -13.36 1.34
CA ALA A 110 13.37 -12.88 2.65
C ALA A 110 12.71 -13.65 3.80
N VAL A 111 11.43 -14.03 3.66
CA VAL A 111 10.73 -14.89 4.63
C VAL A 111 11.37 -16.27 4.69
N ALA A 112 11.55 -16.93 3.55
CA ALA A 112 12.16 -18.25 3.44
C ALA A 112 13.57 -18.29 4.06
N LYS A 113 14.40 -17.29 3.78
CA LYS A 113 15.73 -17.15 4.39
C LYS A 113 15.67 -17.09 5.92
N MET A 114 14.65 -16.45 6.49
CA MET A 114 14.47 -16.42 7.95
C MET A 114 14.00 -17.77 8.50
N GLN A 115 13.14 -18.49 7.78
CA GLN A 115 12.73 -19.85 8.13
C GLN A 115 13.92 -20.80 8.15
N GLU A 116 14.80 -20.73 7.15
CA GLU A 116 16.04 -21.51 7.09
C GLU A 116 17.02 -21.15 8.22
N LYS A 117 17.17 -19.86 8.51
CA LYS A 117 18.09 -19.38 9.56
C LYS A 117 17.63 -19.75 10.96
N LEU A 118 16.32 -19.79 11.20
CA LEU A 118 15.72 -20.07 12.52
C LEU A 118 14.58 -21.11 12.40
N PRO A 119 14.90 -22.40 12.13
CA PRO A 119 13.89 -23.43 11.84
C PRO A 119 12.85 -23.63 12.94
N THR A 120 13.22 -23.44 14.22
CA THR A 120 12.31 -23.54 15.37
C THR A 120 11.13 -22.56 15.28
N TYR A 121 11.28 -21.45 14.56
CA TYR A 121 10.24 -20.45 14.36
C TYR A 121 9.76 -20.37 12.91
N ALA A 122 10.10 -21.35 12.06
CA ALA A 122 9.81 -21.33 10.63
C ALA A 122 8.34 -20.97 10.33
N ASP A 123 7.39 -21.62 11.00
CA ASP A 123 5.95 -21.41 10.77
C ASP A 123 5.45 -20.03 11.25
N ARG A 124 6.26 -19.28 12.00
CA ARG A 124 5.90 -17.95 12.52
C ARG A 124 6.29 -16.82 11.57
N PHE A 125 7.34 -16.99 10.78
CA PHE A 125 7.85 -15.92 9.90
C PHE A 125 6.83 -15.41 8.89
N PRO A 126 6.00 -16.24 8.23
CA PRO A 126 4.95 -15.73 7.36
C PRO A 126 3.99 -14.77 8.08
N GLY A 127 3.50 -15.15 9.26
CA GLY A 127 2.60 -14.31 10.05
C GLY A 127 3.28 -13.02 10.55
N TRP A 128 4.56 -13.06 10.89
CA TRP A 128 5.32 -11.86 11.27
C TRP A 128 5.59 -10.91 10.09
N ALA A 129 5.75 -11.45 8.88
CA ALA A 129 5.89 -10.64 7.67
C ALA A 129 4.59 -9.87 7.37
N GLU A 130 3.44 -10.53 7.50
CA GLU A 130 2.11 -9.90 7.38
C GLU A 130 1.92 -8.76 8.40
N GLN A 131 2.29 -8.99 9.66
CA GLN A 131 2.23 -7.95 10.70
C GLN A 131 3.12 -6.75 10.36
N SER A 132 4.32 -7.00 9.83
CA SER A 132 5.24 -5.94 9.40
C SER A 132 4.65 -5.13 8.24
N ALA A 133 4.03 -5.79 7.25
CA ALA A 133 3.34 -5.14 6.15
C ALA A 133 2.16 -4.27 6.64
N GLY A 134 1.34 -4.81 7.55
CA GLY A 134 0.22 -4.07 8.15
C GLY A 134 0.65 -2.81 8.92
N MET A 135 1.77 -2.89 9.68
CA MET A 135 2.33 -1.71 10.35
C MET A 135 2.77 -0.64 9.35
N GLN A 136 3.41 -1.03 8.24
CA GLN A 136 3.85 -0.08 7.21
C GLN A 136 2.66 0.57 6.49
N GLN A 137 1.62 -0.22 6.17
CA GLN A 137 0.39 0.28 5.56
C GLN A 137 -0.25 1.35 6.44
N TRP A 138 -0.38 1.07 7.74
CA TRP A 138 -0.92 2.02 8.70
C TRP A 138 -0.06 3.28 8.82
N ALA A 139 1.27 3.13 8.89
CA ALA A 139 2.20 4.25 9.02
C ALA A 139 2.12 5.19 7.80
N LEU A 140 2.16 4.64 6.59
CA LEU A 140 2.08 5.42 5.35
C LEU A 140 0.72 6.10 5.20
N TRP A 141 -0.37 5.37 5.43
CA TRP A 141 -1.71 5.93 5.35
C TRP A 141 -1.87 7.11 6.32
N THR A 142 -1.47 6.91 7.58
CA THR A 142 -1.51 7.97 8.59
C THR A 142 -0.67 9.19 8.20
N ALA A 143 0.51 8.98 7.62
CA ALA A 143 1.38 10.07 7.19
C ALA A 143 0.83 10.85 5.98
N LEU A 144 0.21 10.18 5.01
CA LEU A 144 -0.45 10.83 3.87
C LEU A 144 -1.59 11.74 4.34
N GLU A 145 -2.42 11.26 5.27
CA GLU A 145 -3.51 12.06 5.84
C GLU A 145 -3.03 13.19 6.75
N ALA A 146 -1.92 13.01 7.45
CA ALA A 146 -1.28 14.09 8.20
C ALA A 146 -0.82 15.24 7.29
N ASP A 147 -0.38 14.92 6.07
CA ASP A 147 0.04 15.88 5.03
C ASP A 147 -1.15 16.34 4.14
N GLY A 148 -2.40 16.02 4.52
CA GLY A 148 -3.62 16.54 3.91
C GLY A 148 -4.10 15.83 2.66
N LEU A 149 -3.69 14.58 2.43
CA LEU A 149 -4.21 13.72 1.36
C LEU A 149 -5.21 12.71 1.92
N GLY A 150 -6.26 12.37 1.17
CA GLY A 150 -7.14 11.25 1.51
C GLY A 150 -6.60 9.92 0.98
N ALA A 151 -6.99 8.81 1.63
CA ALA A 151 -6.63 7.47 1.17
C ALA A 151 -7.65 6.38 1.52
N ASN A 152 -7.57 5.26 0.80
CA ASN A 152 -8.29 4.02 1.10
C ASN A 152 -7.45 2.79 0.72
N LEU A 153 -7.60 1.70 1.49
CA LEU A 153 -6.83 0.47 1.31
C LEU A 153 -7.67 -0.60 0.60
N GLN A 154 -7.15 -1.15 -0.49
CA GLN A 154 -7.79 -2.17 -1.32
C GLN A 154 -7.00 -3.48 -1.33
N HIS A 155 -7.69 -4.56 -1.69
CA HIS A 155 -7.14 -5.92 -1.76
C HIS A 155 -7.70 -6.64 -3.00
N TYR A 156 -7.15 -6.32 -4.17
CA TYR A 156 -7.45 -7.00 -5.43
C TYR A 156 -6.50 -8.17 -5.71
N ASN A 157 -5.49 -8.36 -4.86
CA ASN A 157 -4.70 -9.58 -4.78
C ASN A 157 -5.57 -10.78 -4.35
N PRO A 158 -5.26 -12.01 -4.82
CA PRO A 158 -4.17 -12.35 -5.71
C PRO A 158 -4.49 -12.14 -7.21
N LEU A 159 -5.69 -11.67 -7.56
CA LEU A 159 -6.19 -11.66 -8.95
C LEU A 159 -5.31 -10.84 -9.90
N ILE A 160 -4.67 -9.78 -9.39
CA ILE A 160 -3.85 -8.88 -10.20
C ILE A 160 -2.34 -9.16 -10.09
N ASP A 161 -1.90 -10.05 -9.20
CA ASP A 161 -0.50 -10.22 -8.80
C ASP A 161 0.42 -10.49 -9.98
N GLU A 162 0.10 -11.49 -10.81
CA GLU A 162 0.91 -11.89 -11.96
C GLU A 162 1.04 -10.75 -12.98
N ARG A 163 -0.08 -10.09 -13.30
CA ARG A 163 -0.11 -9.00 -14.27
C ARG A 163 0.60 -7.75 -13.74
N VAL A 164 0.49 -7.45 -12.45
CA VAL A 164 1.24 -6.38 -11.77
C VAL A 164 2.74 -6.68 -11.82
N GLY A 165 3.14 -7.92 -11.48
CA GLY A 165 4.53 -8.33 -11.53
C GLY A 165 5.14 -8.20 -12.92
N ALA A 166 4.40 -8.65 -13.95
CA ALA A 166 4.82 -8.56 -15.34
C ALA A 166 4.91 -7.11 -15.86
N GLU A 167 3.91 -6.27 -15.56
CA GLU A 167 3.84 -4.88 -16.06
C GLU A 167 5.03 -4.02 -15.57
N TRP A 168 5.47 -4.21 -14.32
CA TRP A 168 6.56 -3.42 -13.73
C TRP A 168 7.86 -4.20 -13.51
N GLY A 169 7.97 -5.42 -14.05
CA GLY A 169 9.18 -6.24 -13.96
C GLY A 169 9.58 -6.55 -12.50
N LEU A 170 8.60 -6.81 -11.65
CA LEU A 170 8.82 -7.10 -10.23
C LEU A 170 9.27 -8.55 -10.04
N SER A 171 9.98 -8.81 -8.93
CA SER A 171 10.38 -10.18 -8.57
C SER A 171 9.15 -11.07 -8.39
N GLY A 172 9.20 -12.30 -8.89
CA GLY A 172 8.16 -13.32 -8.62
C GLY A 172 8.07 -13.71 -7.14
N GLU A 173 9.10 -13.41 -6.36
CA GLU A 173 9.13 -13.62 -4.90
C GLU A 173 8.38 -12.51 -4.13
N TRP A 174 7.92 -11.46 -4.80
CA TRP A 174 7.16 -10.39 -4.15
C TRP A 174 5.68 -10.68 -4.25
N ARG A 175 5.10 -11.18 -3.15
CA ARG A 175 3.66 -11.41 -3.07
C ARG A 175 2.94 -10.10 -2.76
N LEU A 176 1.99 -9.71 -3.60
CA LEU A 176 1.20 -8.49 -3.40
C LEU A 176 0.28 -8.67 -2.19
N ASN A 177 0.33 -7.69 -1.29
CA ASN A 177 -0.41 -7.71 -0.03
C ASN A 177 -1.64 -6.80 -0.07
N ALA A 178 -1.44 -5.54 -0.46
CA ALA A 178 -2.49 -4.52 -0.46
C ALA A 178 -2.16 -3.37 -1.44
N GLN A 179 -3.18 -2.57 -1.77
CA GLN A 179 -3.06 -1.39 -2.64
C GLN A 179 -3.67 -0.17 -1.94
N LEU A 180 -2.84 0.77 -1.49
CA LEU A 180 -3.29 2.01 -0.86
C LEU A 180 -3.45 3.11 -1.90
N VAL A 181 -4.70 3.44 -2.21
CA VAL A 181 -5.07 4.49 -3.15
C VAL A 181 -5.05 5.82 -2.42
N PHE A 182 -4.45 6.85 -3.01
CA PHE A 182 -4.36 8.17 -2.40
C PHE A 182 -4.59 9.29 -3.40
N GLY A 183 -5.06 10.43 -2.91
CA GLY A 183 -5.30 11.63 -3.71
C GLY A 183 -5.77 12.80 -2.86
N GLY A 184 -6.13 13.91 -3.50
CA GLY A 184 -6.85 14.98 -2.81
C GLY A 184 -8.25 14.51 -2.43
N GLU A 185 -8.78 14.99 -1.31
CA GLU A 185 -10.18 14.76 -0.95
C GLU A 185 -11.08 15.59 -1.88
N GLY A 186 -12.15 14.95 -2.38
CA GLY A 186 -13.16 15.56 -3.25
C GLY A 186 -14.30 16.23 -2.48
#